data_AF-A0A6G0VKV3-F1
#
_entry.id   AF-A0A6G0VKV3-F1
#
_cell.length_a   1.000
_cell.length_b   1.000
_cell.length_c   1.000
_cell.angle_alpha   90.00
_cell.angle_beta   90.00
_cell.angle_gamma   90.00
#
_symmetry.space_group_name_H-M   'P 1'
#
loop_
_entity.id
_entity.type
_entity.pdbx_description
1 polymer ?
#
loop_
_entity_poly.entity_id
_entity_poly.type
_entity_poly.pdbx_seq_one_letter_code
_entity_poly.pdbx_strand_id
1 'polypeptide(L)'
;MLKLLVQDNSVKFGLAFIKLHLSELCANLKTLEESNSELLKSMDIFRKIENILTNIPGPKGEKVKEKCMYVIEKNGGYKTLKCYYEVMLGKANNNLDTTPTLLNCFKYAPITSADVERSFLLYRYILSNRRFNFNENNLEMYLIINFNSKM
;
A
#
# COMPACT_ATOMS: atom_id res chain seq x y z
N MET A 1 -36.42 2.16 12.84
CA MET A 1 -35.20 2.77 13.43
C MET A 1 -34.23 3.26 12.35
N LEU A 2 -33.69 2.41 11.46
CA LEU A 2 -32.80 2.82 10.35
C LEU A 2 -33.39 3.90 9.41
N LYS A 3 -34.67 3.81 9.04
CA LYS A 3 -35.35 4.80 8.19
C LYS A 3 -35.42 6.21 8.81
N LEU A 4 -35.44 6.33 10.14
CA LEU A 4 -35.46 7.62 10.84
C LEU A 4 -34.08 8.28 10.87
N LEU A 5 -33.01 7.48 11.01
CA LEU A 5 -31.62 7.97 10.99
C LEU A 5 -31.22 8.51 9.61
N VAL A 6 -31.70 7.90 8.52
CA VAL A 6 -31.44 8.38 7.15
C VAL A 6 -32.16 9.71 6.87
N GLN A 7 -33.20 10.07 7.64
CA GLN A 7 -33.90 11.34 7.49
C GLN A 7 -33.21 12.51 8.21
N ASP A 8 -32.29 12.24 9.14
CA ASP A 8 -31.49 13.27 9.81
C ASP A 8 -30.62 14.02 8.79
N ASN A 9 -30.75 15.35 8.77
CA ASN A 9 -30.00 16.22 7.89
C ASN A 9 -28.49 16.16 8.18
N SER A 10 -28.08 15.91 9.42
CA SER A 10 -26.66 15.76 9.78
C SER A 10 -26.02 14.56 9.06
N VAL A 11 -26.74 13.44 8.99
CA VAL A 11 -26.32 12.21 8.29
C VAL A 11 -26.29 12.45 6.78
N LYS A 12 -27.31 13.11 6.23
CA LYS A 12 -27.35 13.46 4.79
C LYS A 12 -26.16 14.33 4.38
N PHE A 13 -25.84 15.36 5.16
CA PHE A 13 -24.69 16.23 4.88
C PHE A 13 -23.36 15.49 5.03
N GLY A 14 -23.25 14.60 6.01
CA GLY A 14 -22.08 13.72 6.16
C GLY A 14 -21.86 12.82 4.95
N LEU A 15 -22.92 12.16 4.48
CA LEU A 15 -22.87 11.29 3.29
C LEU A 15 -22.54 12.07 2.01
N ALA A 16 -23.13 13.26 1.84
CA ALA A 16 -22.82 14.13 0.71
C ALA A 16 -21.34 14.54 0.70
N PHE A 17 -20.80 14.92 1.86
CA PHE A 17 -19.37 15.24 2.03
C PHE A 17 -18.47 14.05 1.67
N ILE A 18 -18.77 12.85 2.19
CA ILE A 18 -18.01 11.63 1.89
C ILE A 18 -18.07 11.33 0.39
N LYS A 19 -19.25 11.39 -0.21
CA LYS A 19 -19.43 11.09 -1.64
C LYS A 19 -18.66 12.07 -2.53
N LEU A 20 -18.68 13.36 -2.19
CA LEU A 20 -18.04 14.41 -2.97
C LEU A 20 -16.51 14.30 -2.94
N HIS A 21 -15.92 14.05 -1.76
CA HIS A 21 -14.47 14.12 -1.58
C HIS A 21 -13.75 12.77 -1.56
N LEU A 22 -14.44 11.66 -1.28
CA LEU A 22 -13.81 10.34 -1.09
C LEU A 22 -14.28 9.30 -2.13
N SER A 23 -15.06 9.68 -3.13
CA SER A 23 -15.49 8.74 -4.17
C SER A 23 -14.32 8.22 -5.02
N GLU A 24 -13.39 9.10 -5.38
CA GLU A 24 -12.19 8.76 -6.16
C GLU A 24 -11.17 7.97 -5.32
N LEU A 25 -11.15 8.17 -4.00
CA LEU A 25 -10.29 7.42 -3.07
C LEU A 25 -10.54 5.91 -3.19
N CYS A 26 -11.81 5.48 -3.24
CA CYS A 26 -12.16 4.07 -3.35
C CYS A 26 -11.65 3.42 -4.65
N ALA A 27 -11.64 4.15 -5.76
CA ALA A 27 -11.13 3.65 -7.03
C ALA A 27 -9.61 3.47 -6.96
N ASN A 28 -8.90 4.49 -6.48
CA ASN A 28 -7.44 4.44 -6.37
C ASN A 28 -6.96 3.38 -5.36
N LEU A 29 -7.66 3.17 -4.24
CA LEU A 29 -7.33 2.11 -3.29
C LEU A 29 -7.46 0.71 -3.90
N LYS A 30 -8.53 0.46 -4.67
CA LYS A 30 -8.70 -0.82 -5.36
C LYS A 30 -7.58 -1.08 -6.35
N THR A 31 -7.18 -0.07 -7.12
CA THR A 31 -6.07 -0.19 -8.06
C THR A 31 -4.74 -0.38 -7.33
N LEU A 32 -4.55 0.27 -6.18
CA LEU A 32 -3.35 0.09 -5.34
C LEU A 32 -3.27 -1.32 -4.73
N GLU A 33 -4.41 -1.96 -4.51
CA GLU A 33 -4.50 -3.35 -4.05
C GLU A 33 -4.31 -4.39 -5.16
N GLU A 34 -4.16 -4.00 -6.43
CA GLU A 34 -3.88 -4.93 -7.53
C GLU A 34 -2.49 -5.56 -7.37
N SER A 35 -2.45 -6.89 -7.42
CA SER A 35 -1.20 -7.65 -7.24
C SER A 35 -0.24 -7.48 -8.40
N ASN A 36 1.06 -7.64 -8.12
CA ASN A 36 2.14 -7.63 -9.12
C ASN A 36 2.33 -6.28 -9.83
N SER A 37 1.93 -5.19 -9.17
CA SER A 37 2.15 -3.83 -9.66
C SER A 37 3.60 -3.39 -9.41
N GLU A 38 4.24 -2.82 -10.43
CA GLU A 38 5.57 -2.22 -10.30
C GLU A 38 5.56 -1.08 -9.28
N LEU A 39 6.65 -0.95 -8.52
CA LEU A 39 6.82 0.07 -7.47
C LEU A 39 6.53 1.49 -8.00
N LEU A 40 6.98 1.79 -9.22
CA LEU A 40 6.72 3.09 -9.87
C LEU A 40 5.21 3.38 -9.98
N LYS A 41 4.45 2.43 -10.55
CA LYS A 41 3.00 2.57 -10.74
C LYS A 41 2.28 2.67 -9.40
N SER A 42 2.61 1.78 -8.47
CA SER A 42 2.00 1.75 -7.14
C SER A 42 2.26 3.05 -6.37
N MET A 43 3.48 3.61 -6.46
CA MET A 43 3.83 4.86 -5.78
C MET A 43 3.14 6.07 -6.42
N ASP A 44 2.96 6.07 -7.74
CA ASP A 44 2.18 7.11 -8.43
C ASP A 44 0.70 7.08 -8.01
N ILE A 45 0.10 5.90 -7.86
CA ILE A 45 -1.26 5.74 -7.32
C ILE A 45 -1.33 6.22 -5.88
N PHE A 46 -0.35 5.84 -5.04
CA PHE A 46 -0.30 6.30 -3.65
C PHE A 46 -0.21 7.83 -3.55
N ARG A 47 0.58 8.48 -4.40
CA ARG A 47 0.65 9.95 -4.46
C ARG A 47 -0.67 10.60 -4.87
N LYS A 48 -1.44 9.98 -5.78
CA LYS A 48 -2.79 10.45 -6.09
C LYS A 48 -3.71 10.37 -4.87
N ILE A 49 -3.63 9.28 -4.10
CA ILE A 49 -4.39 9.11 -2.85
C ILE A 49 -3.97 10.19 -1.83
N GLU A 50 -2.67 10.38 -1.63
CA GLU A 50 -2.12 11.43 -0.76
C GLU A 50 -2.69 12.80 -1.16
N ASN A 51 -2.63 13.15 -2.45
CA ASN A 51 -3.16 14.41 -2.96
C ASN A 51 -4.67 14.58 -2.73
N ILE A 52 -5.47 13.51 -2.90
CA ILE A 52 -6.91 13.56 -2.59
C ILE A 52 -7.12 13.88 -1.11
N LEU A 53 -6.43 13.18 -0.21
CA LEU A 53 -6.60 13.31 1.24
C LEU A 53 -6.11 14.66 1.77
N THR A 54 -5.05 15.23 1.20
CA THR A 54 -4.48 16.51 1.64
C THR A 54 -5.23 17.73 1.13
N ASN A 55 -6.04 17.59 0.08
CA ASN A 55 -6.76 18.70 -0.56
C ASN A 55 -8.25 18.80 -0.17
N ILE A 56 -8.72 17.97 0.77
CA ILE A 56 -10.10 18.05 1.26
C ILE A 56 -10.26 19.36 2.06
N PRO A 57 -11.20 20.25 1.68
CA PRO A 57 -11.35 21.53 2.35
C PRO A 57 -12.11 21.40 3.69
N GLY A 58 -11.94 22.43 4.53
CA GLY A 58 -12.68 22.62 5.78
C GLY A 58 -12.16 21.79 6.96
N PRO A 59 -12.79 21.94 8.14
CA PRO A 59 -12.25 21.41 9.40
C PRO A 59 -12.21 19.88 9.45
N LYS A 60 -13.09 19.20 8.69
CA LYS A 60 -13.04 17.73 8.56
C LYS A 60 -11.87 17.29 7.67
N GLY A 61 -11.59 18.04 6.60
CA GLY A 61 -10.48 17.76 5.69
C GLY A 61 -9.13 17.99 6.35
N GLU A 62 -9.01 19.03 7.18
CA GLU A 62 -7.79 19.32 7.93
C GLU A 62 -7.41 18.17 8.88
N LYS A 63 -8.38 17.61 9.61
CA LYS A 63 -8.17 16.40 10.43
C LYS A 63 -7.72 15.19 9.62
N VAL A 64 -8.26 15.02 8.41
CA VAL A 64 -7.87 13.93 7.50
C VAL A 64 -6.43 14.12 7.03
N LYS A 65 -6.08 15.34 6.62
CA LYS A 65 -4.72 15.72 6.21
C LYS A 65 -3.71 15.48 7.33
N GLU A 66 -3.97 15.98 8.54
CA GLU A 66 -3.10 15.78 9.70
C GLU A 66 -2.85 14.29 9.97
N LYS A 67 -3.92 13.47 9.95
CA LYS A 67 -3.78 12.03 10.15
C LYS A 67 -2.97 11.36 9.05
N CYS A 68 -3.20 11.75 7.79
CA CYS A 68 -2.47 11.22 6.63
C CYS A 68 -0.97 11.51 6.75
N MET A 69 -0.59 12.78 6.99
CA MET A 69 0.81 13.19 7.13
C MET A 69 1.47 12.49 8.33
N TYR A 70 0.78 12.40 9.47
CA TYR A 70 1.29 11.68 10.64
C TYR A 70 1.64 10.22 10.33
N VAL A 71 0.76 9.50 9.62
CA VAL A 71 0.99 8.10 9.24
C VAL A 71 2.18 7.96 8.29
N ILE A 72 2.27 8.85 7.28
CA ILE A 72 3.37 8.86 6.31
C ILE A 72 4.71 9.15 6.99
N GLU A 73 4.76 10.14 7.87
CA GLU A 73 5.99 10.54 8.57
C GLU A 73 6.52 9.47 9.52
N LYS A 74 5.62 8.72 10.16
CA LYS A 74 5.97 7.62 11.08
C LYS A 74 6.30 6.31 10.38
N ASN A 75 5.95 6.16 9.11
CA ASN A 75 6.25 4.95 8.35
C ASN A 75 7.69 4.98 7.79
N GLY A 76 8.61 4.36 8.50
CA GLY A 76 10.01 4.23 8.05
C GLY A 76 10.16 3.45 6.73
N GLY A 77 9.35 2.40 6.53
CA GLY A 77 9.36 1.61 5.30
C GLY A 77 8.95 2.43 4.07
N TYR A 78 7.95 3.31 4.22
CA TYR A 78 7.56 4.24 3.15
C TYR A 78 8.71 5.18 2.76
N LYS A 79 9.47 5.71 3.73
CA LYS A 79 10.65 6.56 3.45
C LYS A 79 11.68 5.81 2.61
N THR A 80 11.98 4.55 2.97
CA THR A 80 12.90 3.70 2.23
C THR A 80 12.40 3.46 0.80
N LEU A 81 11.13 3.07 0.63
CA LEU A 81 10.54 2.86 -0.70
C LEU A 81 10.50 4.13 -1.55
N LYS A 82 10.23 5.29 -0.94
CA LYS A 82 10.26 6.59 -1.62
C LYS A 82 11.65 6.91 -2.17
N CYS A 83 12.71 6.61 -1.42
CA CYS A 83 14.08 6.80 -1.88
C CYS A 83 14.40 5.91 -3.11
N TYR A 84 14.01 4.63 -3.09
CA TYR A 84 14.17 3.75 -4.27
C TYR A 84 13.35 4.24 -5.47
N TYR A 85 12.12 4.65 -5.24
CA TYR A 85 11.28 5.25 -6.28
C TYR A 85 11.95 6.47 -6.92
N GLU A 86 12.56 7.35 -6.13
CA GLU A 86 13.26 8.53 -6.65
C GLU A 86 14.47 8.15 -7.51
N VAL A 87 15.25 7.16 -7.08
CA VAL A 87 16.38 6.61 -7.86
C VAL A 87 15.90 5.99 -9.18
N MET A 88 14.78 5.25 -9.17
CA MET A 88 14.19 4.67 -10.38
C MET A 88 13.73 5.73 -11.39
N LEU A 89 13.35 6.93 -10.92
CA LEU A 89 13.05 8.08 -11.77
C LEU A 89 14.31 8.83 -12.25
N GLY A 90 15.51 8.36 -11.92
CA GLY A 90 16.77 9.01 -12.27
C GLY A 90 17.10 10.23 -11.38
N LYS A 91 16.46 10.39 -10.22
CA LYS A 91 16.79 11.45 -9.26
C LYS A 91 17.93 10.98 -8.36
N ALA A 92 18.95 11.82 -8.17
CA ALA A 92 20.08 11.51 -7.29
C ALA A 92 19.60 11.44 -5.83
N ASN A 93 19.97 10.38 -5.11
CA ASN A 93 19.71 10.22 -3.69
C ASN A 93 20.94 9.63 -3.01
N ASN A 94 21.55 10.40 -2.10
CA ASN A 94 22.88 10.09 -1.54
C ASN A 94 22.85 9.08 -0.38
N ASN A 95 21.67 8.59 0.00
CA ASN A 95 21.44 7.90 1.28
C ASN A 95 21.15 6.40 1.16
N LEU A 96 21.28 5.80 -0.03
CA LEU A 96 21.00 4.39 -0.26
C LEU A 96 22.13 3.67 -0.98
N ASP A 97 22.37 2.42 -0.58
CA ASP A 97 23.07 1.46 -1.42
C ASP A 97 22.21 1.22 -2.67
N THR A 98 22.73 1.63 -3.81
CA THR A 98 22.00 1.68 -5.09
C THR A 98 22.62 0.75 -6.12
N THR A 99 23.22 -0.36 -5.66
CA THR A 99 23.70 -1.40 -6.58
C THR A 99 22.56 -1.80 -7.54
N PRO A 100 22.86 -1.97 -8.85
CA PRO A 100 21.83 -2.30 -9.84
C PRO A 100 21.01 -3.55 -9.48
N THR A 101 21.64 -4.54 -8.85
CA THR A 101 20.99 -5.76 -8.36
C THR A 101 19.93 -5.45 -7.30
N LEU A 102 20.27 -4.63 -6.30
CA LEU A 102 19.35 -4.26 -5.24
C LEU A 102 18.18 -3.44 -5.78
N LEU A 103 18.45 -2.51 -6.69
CA LEU A 103 17.40 -1.71 -7.33
C LEU A 103 16.39 -2.59 -8.09
N ASN A 104 16.87 -3.63 -8.76
CA ASN A 104 16.02 -4.59 -9.46
C ASN A 104 15.15 -5.40 -8.48
N CYS A 105 15.66 -5.75 -7.28
CA CYS A 105 14.87 -6.41 -6.23
C CYS A 105 13.68 -5.57 -5.76
N PHE A 106 13.80 -4.23 -5.78
CA PHE A 106 12.71 -3.33 -5.38
C PHE A 106 11.71 -3.03 -6.52
N LYS A 107 11.94 -3.52 -7.74
CA LYS A 107 11.07 -3.23 -8.90
C LYS A 107 9.60 -3.57 -8.64
N TYR A 108 9.34 -4.65 -7.92
CA TYR A 108 7.99 -5.13 -7.57
C TYR A 108 7.77 -5.13 -6.05
N ALA A 109 8.45 -4.24 -5.32
CA ALA A 109 8.28 -4.16 -3.88
C ALA A 109 6.83 -3.78 -3.54
N PRO A 110 6.16 -4.54 -2.65
CA PRO A 110 4.77 -4.28 -2.29
C PRO A 110 4.64 -2.99 -1.49
N ILE A 111 3.69 -2.13 -1.86
CA ILE A 111 3.36 -0.91 -1.10
C ILE A 111 2.22 -1.16 -0.11
N THR A 112 1.35 -2.14 -0.38
CA THR A 112 0.18 -2.45 0.45
C THR A 112 0.39 -3.73 1.27
N SER A 113 -0.32 -3.83 2.39
CA SER A 113 -0.39 -5.09 3.14
C SER A 113 -1.17 -6.17 2.39
N ALA A 114 -2.01 -5.82 1.41
CA ALA A 114 -2.78 -6.79 0.64
C ALA A 114 -1.87 -7.80 -0.10
N ASP A 115 -0.75 -7.35 -0.66
CA ASP A 115 0.22 -8.24 -1.30
C ASP A 115 0.97 -9.11 -0.29
N VAL A 116 1.25 -8.56 0.90
CA VAL A 116 1.85 -9.30 2.01
C VAL A 116 0.89 -10.40 2.48
N GLU A 117 -0.39 -10.08 2.69
CA GLU A 117 -1.44 -11.02 3.09
C GLU A 117 -1.64 -12.13 2.06
N ARG A 118 -1.67 -11.80 0.76
CA ARG A 118 -1.75 -12.80 -0.32
C ARG A 118 -0.53 -13.71 -0.35
N SER A 119 0.65 -13.19 -0.03
CA SER A 119 1.88 -13.98 0.10
C SER A 119 1.82 -14.90 1.31
N PHE A 120 1.35 -14.42 2.46
CA PHE A 120 1.13 -15.25 3.64
C PHE A 120 0.06 -16.33 3.43
N LEU A 121 -1.00 -16.05 2.66
CA LEU A 121 -2.00 -17.07 2.29
C LEU A 121 -1.38 -18.19 1.44
N LEU A 122 -0.46 -17.86 0.54
CA LEU A 122 0.31 -18.84 -0.22
C LEU A 122 1.20 -19.66 0.72
N TYR A 123 1.92 -18.97 1.60
CA TYR A 123 2.81 -19.60 2.56
C TYR A 123 2.09 -20.39 3.64
N ARG A 124 0.80 -20.15 3.89
CA ARG A 124 0.00 -20.94 4.85
C ARG A 124 0.11 -22.43 4.60
N TYR A 125 0.17 -22.87 3.34
CA TYR A 125 0.32 -24.28 3.00
C TYR A 125 1.73 -24.81 3.29
N ILE A 126 2.76 -23.98 3.10
CA ILE A 126 4.17 -24.29 3.37
C ILE A 126 4.43 -24.29 4.89
N LEU A 127 3.93 -23.29 5.60
CA LEU A 127 4.12 -23.06 7.03
C LEU A 127 3.13 -23.82 7.92
N SER A 128 2.23 -24.63 7.32
CA SER A 128 1.33 -25.46 8.11
C SER A 128 2.09 -26.61 8.76
N ASN A 129 1.78 -26.91 10.02
CA ASN A 129 2.37 -28.04 10.79
C ASN A 129 2.18 -29.43 10.15
N ARG A 130 1.52 -29.52 8.99
CA ARG A 130 1.17 -30.77 8.32
C ARG A 130 2.28 -31.28 7.39
N ARG A 131 3.35 -30.51 7.10
CA ARG A 131 4.45 -30.92 6.22
C ARG A 131 5.81 -30.36 6.66
N PHE A 132 6.73 -31.28 7.00
CA PHE A 132 8.20 -31.19 7.10
C PHE A 132 8.88 -30.33 8.19
N ASN A 133 9.96 -30.90 8.75
CA ASN A 133 11.03 -30.19 9.46
C ASN A 133 11.83 -29.36 8.44
N PHE A 134 11.39 -28.14 8.15
CA PHE A 134 12.20 -27.23 7.35
C PHE A 134 13.46 -26.81 8.14
N ASN A 135 14.61 -26.87 7.47
CA ASN A 135 15.74 -26.04 7.84
C ASN A 135 15.66 -24.71 7.07
N GLU A 136 16.44 -23.71 7.47
CA GLU A 136 16.42 -22.36 6.89
C GLU A 136 16.58 -22.37 5.36
N ASN A 137 17.58 -23.11 4.85
CA ASN A 137 17.86 -23.23 3.42
C ASN A 137 16.68 -23.83 2.63
N ASN A 138 16.07 -24.89 3.15
CA ASN A 138 14.95 -25.55 2.48
C ASN A 138 13.70 -24.67 2.52
N LEU A 139 13.46 -23.95 3.62
CA LEU A 139 12.36 -22.99 3.70
C LEU A 139 12.53 -21.88 2.66
N GLU A 140 13.73 -21.30 2.56
CA GLU A 140 14.05 -20.27 1.57
C GLU A 140 13.77 -20.75 0.14
N MET A 141 14.26 -21.93 -0.23
CA MET A 141 13.98 -22.51 -1.56
C MET A 141 12.49 -22.68 -1.83
N TYR A 142 11.72 -23.18 -0.85
CA TYR A 142 10.27 -23.34 -0.98
C TYR A 142 9.55 -22.01 -1.17
N LEU A 143 9.97 -20.95 -0.45
CA LEU A 143 9.42 -19.61 -0.60
C LEU A 143 9.71 -19.05 -2.00
N ILE A 144 10.95 -19.17 -2.48
CA ILE A 144 11.37 -18.70 -3.82
C ILE A 144 10.58 -19.41 -4.93
N ILE A 145 10.47 -20.74 -4.88
CA ILE A 145 9.74 -21.52 -5.90
C ILE A 145 8.27 -21.10 -5.96
N ASN A 146 7.62 -20.98 -4.80
CA ASN A 146 6.20 -20.62 -4.75
C ASN A 146 5.96 -19.17 -5.18
N PHE A 147 6.85 -18.25 -4.81
CA PHE A 147 6.79 -16.87 -5.26
C PHE A 147 6.95 -16.76 -6.78
N ASN A 148 7.96 -17.41 -7.36
CA ASN A 148 8.22 -17.40 -8.79
C ASN A 148 7.14 -18.12 -9.62
N SER A 149 6.45 -19.12 -9.06
CA SER A 149 5.34 -19.81 -9.75
C SER A 149 4.12 -18.91 -10.00
N LYS A 150 4.10 -17.71 -9.41
CA LYS A 150 2.98 -16.77 -9.43
C LYS A 150 3.25 -15.50 -10.26
N MET A 151 4.51 -15.26 -10.62
CA MET A 151 4.93 -14.21 -11.57
C MET A 151 4.72 -14.69 -13.01
#